data_AF-A0A067JIL0-F1
#
_entry.id   AF-A0A067JIL0-F1
#
_cell.length_a   1.000
_cell.length_b   1.000
_cell.length_c   1.000
_cell.angle_alpha   90.00
_cell.angle_beta   90.00
_cell.angle_gamma   90.00
#
_symmetry.space_group_name_H-M   'P 1'
#
loop_
_entity.id
_entity.type
_entity.pdbx_description
1 polymer ?
#
loop_
_entity_poly.entity_id
_entity_poly.type
_entity_poly.pdbx_seq_one_letter_code
_entity_poly.pdbx_strand_id
1 'polypeptide(L)'
;MDSTGKELKEVAAEVVRFIRVFKDKSMELLIVPPFQDRETGASSKDIIISKDPPISARLYLPNLTEPNQKHQLPILVNFHGGGFCIDSASSLNETKYMNILERSV
;
A
#
# COMPACT_ATOMS: atom_id res chain seq x y z
N MET A 1 -3.16 -34.47 1.52
CA MET A 1 -3.67 -34.13 0.19
C MET A 1 -4.64 -32.97 0.38
N ASP A 2 -4.14 -31.74 0.35
CA ASP A 2 -4.97 -30.54 0.29
C ASP A 2 -4.68 -29.93 -1.07
N SER A 3 -5.55 -30.23 -2.02
CA SER A 3 -5.63 -29.58 -3.31
C SER A 3 -6.72 -28.51 -3.21
N THR A 4 -6.43 -27.41 -2.51
CA THR A 4 -7.19 -26.17 -2.67
C THR A 4 -6.85 -25.60 -4.04
N GLY A 5 -7.47 -26.17 -5.08
CA GLY A 5 -7.49 -25.59 -6.40
C GLY A 5 -8.15 -24.22 -6.29
N LYS A 6 -7.37 -23.16 -6.48
CA LYS A 6 -7.93 -21.82 -6.67
C LYS A 6 -8.79 -21.89 -7.93
N GLU A 7 -10.11 -21.97 -7.74
CA GLU A 7 -11.06 -21.84 -8.83
C GLU A 7 -10.77 -20.52 -9.56
N LEU A 8 -10.49 -20.59 -10.86
CA LEU A 8 -10.15 -19.42 -11.66
C LEU A 8 -11.41 -18.57 -11.81
N LYS A 9 -11.51 -17.51 -11.01
CA LYS A 9 -12.62 -16.56 -11.09
C LYS A 9 -12.57 -15.81 -12.42
N GLU A 10 -13.68 -15.83 -13.15
CA GLU A 10 -13.79 -15.13 -14.43
C GLU A 10 -13.99 -13.63 -14.20
N VAL A 11 -13.12 -12.82 -14.81
CA VAL A 11 -13.19 -11.36 -14.74
C VAL A 11 -14.36 -10.85 -15.59
N ALA A 12 -15.27 -10.10 -14.97
CA ALA A 12 -16.38 -9.43 -15.63
C ALA A 12 -15.98 -8.04 -16.14
N ALA A 13 -15.18 -7.31 -15.36
CA ALA A 13 -14.65 -6.00 -15.72
C ALA A 13 -13.33 -5.74 -14.97
N GLU A 14 -12.45 -4.93 -15.55
CA GLU A 14 -11.19 -4.52 -14.93
C GLU A 14 -10.98 -3.02 -15.12
N VAL A 15 -10.78 -2.32 -14.01
CA VAL A 15 -10.17 -0.99 -14.02
C VAL A 15 -8.68 -1.21 -13.83
N VAL A 16 -7.95 -1.17 -14.95
CA VAL A 16 -6.54 -1.55 -15.04
C VAL A 16 -5.72 -0.94 -13.89
N ARG A 17 -5.07 -1.79 -13.09
CA ARG A 17 -4.24 -1.47 -11.90
C ARG A 17 -4.98 -1.06 -10.61
N PHE A 18 -6.30 -1.02 -10.61
CA PHE A 18 -7.07 -0.61 -9.43
C PHE A 18 -7.97 -1.73 -8.90
N ILE A 19 -8.91 -2.22 -9.73
CA ILE A 19 -9.99 -3.10 -9.29
C ILE A 19 -10.24 -4.15 -10.38
N ARG A 20 -10.35 -5.42 -9.98
CA ARG A 20 -10.98 -6.47 -10.79
C ARG A 20 -12.32 -6.83 -10.20
N VAL A 21 -13.34 -6.82 -11.06
CA VAL A 21 -14.69 -7.25 -10.74
C VAL A 21 -14.90 -8.61 -11.38
N PHE A 22 -15.30 -9.61 -10.61
CA PHE A 22 -15.55 -10.96 -11.08
C PHE A 22 -17.04 -11.17 -11.35
N LYS A 23 -17.38 -12.15 -12.18
CA LYS A 23 -18.79 -12.47 -12.51
C LYS A 23 -19.63 -12.90 -11.29
N ASP A 24 -18.99 -13.43 -10.25
CA ASP A 24 -19.62 -13.77 -8.98
C ASP A 24 -19.93 -12.53 -8.09
N LYS A 25 -19.72 -11.32 -8.62
CA LYS A 25 -19.88 -10.01 -7.95
C LYS A 25 -18.85 -9.74 -6.85
N SER A 26 -17.85 -10.62 -6.67
CA SER A 26 -16.70 -10.30 -5.83
C SER A 26 -15.78 -9.31 -6.54
N MET A 27 -14.98 -8.60 -5.74
CA MET A 27 -14.00 -7.65 -6.23
C MET A 27 -12.64 -7.92 -5.57
N GLU A 28 -11.57 -7.72 -6.32
CA GLU A 28 -10.20 -7.75 -5.82
C GLU A 28 -9.55 -6.39 -6.08
N LEU A 29 -9.07 -5.78 -5.00
CA LEU A 29 -8.20 -4.61 -5.06
C LEU A 29 -6.77 -5.08 -5.28
N LEU A 30 -6.04 -4.41 -6.17
CA LEU A 30 -4.62 -4.67 -6.35
C LEU A 30 -3.82 -3.99 -5.21
N ILE A 31 -3.65 -4.73 -4.11
CA ILE A 31 -2.86 -4.31 -2.96
C ILE A 31 -1.42 -4.82 -3.05
N VAL A 32 -0.49 -4.01 -2.57
CA VAL A 32 0.94 -4.34 -2.48
C VAL A 32 1.31 -4.46 -1.01
N PRO A 33 2.00 -5.54 -0.59
CA PRO A 33 2.46 -5.66 0.79
C PRO A 33 3.51 -4.58 1.12
N PRO A 34 3.66 -4.21 2.40
CA PRO A 34 4.76 -3.36 2.81
C PRO A 34 6.09 -4.05 2.51
N PHE A 35 7.11 -3.25 2.25
CA PHE A 35 8.42 -3.71 1.80
C PHE A 35 9.56 -2.99 2.54
N GLN A 36 10.69 -3.68 2.66
CA GLN A 36 11.95 -3.13 3.13
C GLN A 36 13.01 -3.31 2.04
N ASP A 37 13.53 -2.20 1.55
CA ASP A 37 14.58 -2.18 0.54
C ASP A 37 15.94 -2.37 1.21
N ARG A 38 16.61 -3.48 0.87
CA ARG A 38 17.94 -3.80 1.44
C ARG A 38 19.05 -2.91 0.88
N GLU A 39 18.87 -2.39 -0.34
CA GLU A 39 19.88 -1.55 -0.98
C GLU A 39 19.75 -0.10 -0.55
N THR A 40 18.51 0.41 -0.52
CA THR A 40 18.27 1.81 -0.17
C THR A 40 18.02 2.04 1.31
N GLY A 41 17.72 1.01 2.13
CA GLY A 41 17.41 1.15 3.55
C GLY A 41 16.01 1.69 3.85
N ALA A 42 15.26 2.12 2.82
CA ALA A 42 13.89 2.57 2.95
C ALA A 42 12.96 1.41 3.36
N SER A 43 11.97 1.72 4.18
CA SER A 43 11.03 0.70 4.67
C SER A 43 9.62 1.23 4.81
N SER A 44 8.65 0.35 4.62
CA SER A 44 7.24 0.63 4.86
C SER A 44 6.63 -0.38 5.82
N LYS A 45 5.61 0.04 6.56
CA LYS A 45 4.89 -0.81 7.51
C LYS A 45 3.42 -0.41 7.62
N ASP A 46 2.54 -1.39 7.61
CA ASP A 46 1.11 -1.19 7.86
C ASP A 46 0.83 -1.16 9.37
N ILE A 47 0.02 -0.20 9.79
CA ILE A 47 -0.43 -0.03 11.18
C ILE A 47 -1.95 0.11 11.25
N ILE A 48 -2.52 -0.30 12.38
CA ILE A 48 -3.93 -0.07 12.73
C ILE A 48 -3.96 1.13 13.69
N ILE A 49 -4.69 2.17 13.31
CA ILE A 49 -4.88 3.38 14.12
C ILE A 49 -6.11 3.22 15.01
N SER A 50 -7.21 2.71 14.46
CA SER A 50 -8.42 2.38 15.21
C SER A 50 -9.05 1.10 14.68
N LYS A 51 -9.68 0.34 15.58
CA LYS A 51 -10.48 -0.85 15.24
C LYS A 51 -11.96 -0.50 15.01
N ASP A 52 -12.43 0.59 15.62
CA ASP A 52 -13.80 1.07 15.51
C ASP A 52 -13.82 2.61 15.48
N PRO A 53 -14.08 3.25 14.33
CA PRO A 53 -14.16 2.63 13.00
C PRO A 53 -12.80 2.03 12.56
N PRO A 54 -12.79 1.07 11.62
CA PRO A 54 -11.54 0.48 11.14
C PRO A 54 -10.73 1.50 10.33
N ILE A 55 -9.62 1.97 10.91
CA ILE A 55 -8.70 2.92 10.28
C ILE A 55 -7.29 2.35 10.34
N SER A 56 -6.64 2.26 9.17
CA SER A 56 -5.26 1.85 9.02
C SER A 56 -4.47 2.88 8.21
N ALA A 57 -3.15 2.83 8.35
CA ALA A 57 -2.23 3.63 7.55
C ALA A 57 -0.97 2.82 7.22
N ARG A 58 -0.29 3.22 6.15
CA ARG A 58 1.05 2.75 5.83
C ARG A 58 2.06 3.83 6.22
N LEU A 59 2.98 3.48 7.10
CA LEU A 59 4.12 4.31 7.44
C LEU A 59 5.24 4.05 6.45
N TYR A 60 5.89 5.11 6.00
CA TYR A 60 7.10 5.08 5.19
C TYR A 60 8.22 5.72 6.01
N LEU A 61 9.36 5.02 6.09
CA LEU A 61 10.54 5.48 6.80
C LEU A 61 11.68 5.58 5.77
N PRO A 62 12.17 6.80 5.47
CA PRO A 62 13.31 6.98 4.59
C PRO A 62 14.58 6.41 5.23
N ASN A 63 15.61 6.21 4.42
CA ASN A 63 16.90 5.76 4.94
C ASN A 63 17.55 6.86 5.79
N LEU A 64 17.81 6.53 7.05
CA LEU A 64 18.51 7.39 7.99
C LEU A 64 20.00 6.99 7.95
N THR A 65 20.73 7.55 7.00
CA THR A 65 22.16 7.25 6.77
C THR A 65 23.07 7.68 7.93
N GLU A 66 22.61 8.52 8.85
CA GLU A 66 23.40 9.01 9.99
C GLU A 66 22.71 8.72 11.34
N PRO A 67 23.06 7.62 12.04
CA PRO A 67 22.43 7.20 13.30
C PRO A 67 22.58 8.19 14.47
N ASN A 68 23.52 9.15 14.37
CA ASN A 68 23.98 9.99 15.48
C ASN A 68 23.61 11.47 15.39
N GLN A 69 22.91 11.89 14.34
CA GLN A 69 22.37 13.24 14.26
C GLN A 69 20.88 13.18 14.60
N LYS A 70 20.45 13.95 15.61
CA LYS A 70 19.03 14.19 15.91
C LYS A 70 18.42 15.00 14.76
N HIS A 71 18.19 14.35 13.63
CA HIS A 71 17.48 14.93 12.51
C HIS A 71 16.00 14.98 12.88
N GLN A 72 15.45 16.19 12.98
CA GLN A 72 14.00 16.36 12.95
C GLN A 72 13.57 16.03 11.52
N LEU A 73 12.80 14.95 11.37
CA LEU A 73 12.22 14.58 10.09
C LEU A 73 10.88 15.29 9.94
N PRO A 74 10.60 15.94 8.79
CA PRO A 74 9.25 16.41 8.51
C PRO A 74 8.29 15.21 8.45
N ILE A 75 7.08 15.41 8.97
CA ILE A 75 6.00 14.41 8.89
C ILE A 75 5.08 14.79 7.74
N LEU A 76 4.98 13.92 6.74
CA LEU A 76 3.98 14.01 5.67
C LEU A 76 2.81 13.09 6.00
N VAL A 77 1.61 13.65 6.04
CA VAL A 77 0.35 12.88 6.12
C VAL A 77 -0.30 12.92 4.76
N ASN A 78 -0.28 11.79 4.04
CA ASN A 78 -0.91 11.67 2.72
C ASN A 78 -2.28 10.99 2.80
N PHE A 79 -3.24 11.51 2.04
CA PHE A 79 -4.54 10.89 1.82
C PHE A 79 -4.65 10.58 0.33
N HIS A 80 -4.83 9.30 -0.01
CA HIS A 80 -4.91 8.88 -1.41
C HIS A 80 -6.12 9.49 -2.13
N GLY A 81 -6.00 9.61 -3.45
CA GLY A 81 -7.08 10.07 -4.33
C GLY A 81 -8.12 8.97 -4.61
N GLY A 82 -8.67 8.97 -5.83
CA GLY A 82 -9.58 7.90 -6.28
C GLY A 82 -11.07 8.20 -6.11
N GLY A 83 -11.45 9.47 -6.00
CA GLY A 83 -12.85 9.89 -6.02
C GLY A 83 -13.68 9.32 -4.87
N PHE A 84 -13.04 9.03 -3.73
CA PHE A 84 -13.64 8.43 -2.52
C PHE A 84 -14.13 6.99 -2.65
N CYS A 85 -13.91 6.31 -3.78
CA CYS A 85 -14.41 4.94 -4.00
C CYS A 85 -13.37 3.98 -4.58
N ILE A 86 -12.18 4.47 -4.93
CA ILE A 86 -11.09 3.69 -5.52
C ILE A 86 -9.82 4.00 -4.72
N ASP A 87 -8.88 3.06 -4.75
CA ASP A 87 -7.54 3.19 -4.14
C ASP A 87 -7.52 2.94 -2.61
N SER A 88 -6.32 2.83 -2.05
CA SER A 88 -6.03 2.56 -0.64
C SER A 88 -4.56 2.92 -0.37
N ALA A 89 -4.20 3.18 0.90
CA ALA A 89 -2.80 3.37 1.30
C ALA A 89 -1.86 2.21 0.91
N SER A 90 -2.41 1.03 0.62
CA SER A 90 -1.67 -0.15 0.18
C SER A 90 -1.80 -0.46 -1.32
N SER A 91 -2.43 0.41 -2.12
CA SER A 91 -2.51 0.16 -3.57
C SER A 91 -1.15 0.27 -4.25
N LEU A 92 -1.07 -0.30 -5.45
CA LEU A 92 0.13 -0.22 -6.28
C LEU A 92 0.51 1.22 -6.65
N ASN A 93 -0.45 2.07 -6.96
CA ASN A 93 -0.16 3.44 -7.41
C ASN A 93 0.27 4.32 -6.24
N GLU A 94 -0.43 4.20 -5.11
CA GLU A 94 -0.10 4.93 -3.89
C GLU A 94 1.26 4.49 -3.35
N THR A 95 1.54 3.18 -3.32
CA THR A 95 2.84 2.67 -2.89
C THR A 95 3.99 3.17 -3.76
N LYS A 96 3.80 3.22 -5.09
CA LYS A 96 4.82 3.77 -6.00
C LYS A 96 5.07 5.25 -5.76
N TYR A 97 4.00 6.02 -5.56
CA TYR A 97 4.10 7.46 -5.31
C TYR A 97 4.86 7.74 -4.01
N MET A 98 4.48 7.06 -2.92
CA MET A 98 5.15 7.21 -1.62
C MET A 98 6.61 6.76 -1.63
N ASN A 99 6.94 5.69 -2.37
CA ASN A 99 8.33 5.24 -2.54
C ASN A 99 9.21 6.27 -3.29
N ILE A 100 8.62 7.12 -4.13
CA ILE A 100 9.36 8.22 -4.79
C ILE A 100 9.57 9.38 -3.80
N LEU A 101 8.53 9.72 -3.04
CA LEU A 101 8.58 10.80 -2.04
C LEU A 101 9.58 10.49 -0.93
N GLU A 102 9.59 9.26 -0.39
CA GLU A 102 10.53 8.88 0.67
C GLU A 102 12.01 8.96 0.23
N ARG A 103 12.28 8.87 -1.07
CA ARG A 103 13.63 8.98 -1.64
C ARG A 103 14.03 10.43 -1.95
N SER A 104 13.09 11.35 -1.90
CA SER A 104 13.29 12.77 -2.25
C SER A 104 13.60 13.65 -1.03
N VAL A 105 13.55 13.07 0.17
CA VAL A 105 13.94 13.67 1.46
C VAL A 105 15.22 13.04 1.97
#